data_AF-A0A2S7TPF0-F1
#
_entry.id   AF-A0A2S7TPF0-F1
#
_cell.length_a   1.000
_cell.length_b   1.000
_cell.length_c   1.000
_cell.angle_alpha   90.00
_cell.angle_beta   90.00
_cell.angle_gamma   90.00
#
_symmetry.space_group_name_H-M   'P 1'
#
loop_
_entity.id
_entity.type
_entity.pdbx_description
1 polymer ?
#
loop_
_entity_poly.entity_id
_entity_poly.type
_entity_poly.pdbx_seq_one_letter_code
_entity_poly.pdbx_strand_id
1 'polypeptide(L)'
;MRIGIFLESEITDLQKLPVIYLDALDEERNTTTESRNLLGKVAKKLINLGCPQFRISCRAADWYGELDHDQLKRVNPALRVFKLDELTIDDEFVQQYIAEALDSKPGNMPAQEFLNRVEQQNLNPLLCNPLLIKLLIEAIHEKEFPESRREVFEFAAAKLAKEHDPYYQQFALNEKYSTERIVDRAGYLCSIMLFSKRAGLAINDGKGNRSTHLQTDELGGLDQLSLRALRSALFRPSNLQDTVEPIHRTVAEFLAAQWIAKQIEQHALPVGRVLRLFEGFDKKTVSSLRGLFAWVATLSLSAFQRMVEIDPLAIAIYGDAACLSTAQKKEVILGLQREAQSYFGFNWQVQFKSPLQGLWDPEFESFFIENFTNTSREKTHQAFIRELLNILKNNNISEELACALENIIADHSFWDSIRSAALDVLLVAPEQQSRVLSLLDRIKNDDIEDAEDQLLGTLLSTLYPLAIPSASILGHLHRARNPNLIGDYLYFWEHELPKMCRRVIFQFCWTNWPNDLICHGREQKALTCKGCAAS
;
A
#
# COMPACT_ATOMS: atom_id res chain seq x y z
N MET A 1 19.40 -7.69 -6.27
CA MET A 1 19.70 -7.09 -7.59
C MET A 1 18.42 -6.99 -8.40
N ARG A 2 18.31 -6.04 -9.34
CA ARG A 2 17.13 -5.92 -10.22
C ARG A 2 17.01 -7.12 -11.17
N ILE A 3 15.80 -7.46 -11.60
CA ILE A 3 15.57 -8.60 -12.49
C ILE A 3 16.25 -8.45 -13.86
N GLY A 4 16.25 -7.27 -14.48
CA GLY A 4 16.92 -7.07 -15.78
C GLY A 4 18.42 -7.35 -15.69
N ILE A 5 19.07 -6.81 -14.66
CA ILE A 5 20.49 -7.07 -14.36
C ILE A 5 20.72 -8.57 -14.13
N PHE A 6 19.85 -9.23 -13.35
CA PHE A 6 19.96 -10.66 -13.11
C PHE A 6 19.88 -11.45 -14.42
N LEU A 7 19.01 -11.09 -15.37
CA LEU A 7 18.90 -11.78 -16.65
C LEU A 7 20.12 -11.59 -17.54
N GLU A 8 20.79 -10.44 -17.46
CA GLU A 8 21.99 -10.10 -18.24
C GLU A 8 23.31 -10.59 -17.62
N SER A 9 23.35 -10.81 -16.30
CA SER A 9 24.59 -11.16 -15.57
C SER A 9 25.16 -12.54 -15.94
N GLU A 10 26.47 -12.74 -15.83
CA GLU A 10 27.08 -14.06 -16.07
C GLU A 10 26.76 -15.06 -14.94
N ILE A 11 26.61 -16.34 -15.32
CA ILE A 11 26.21 -17.43 -14.40
C ILE A 11 27.27 -17.64 -13.30
N THR A 12 28.55 -17.54 -13.66
CA THR A 12 29.72 -17.78 -12.79
C THR A 12 29.76 -16.86 -11.57
N ASP A 13 29.30 -15.62 -11.72
CA ASP A 13 29.25 -14.65 -10.62
C ASP A 13 28.13 -14.97 -9.62
N LEU A 14 27.02 -15.50 -10.12
CA LEU A 14 25.81 -15.77 -9.35
C LEU A 14 25.86 -17.09 -8.59
N GLN A 15 26.60 -18.10 -9.08
CA GLN A 15 26.74 -19.41 -8.42
C GLN A 15 27.38 -19.33 -7.02
N LYS A 16 28.06 -18.22 -6.70
CA LYS A 16 28.69 -17.99 -5.39
C LYS A 16 27.70 -17.53 -4.32
N LEU A 17 26.47 -17.16 -4.68
CA LEU A 17 25.50 -16.60 -3.76
C LEU A 17 24.61 -17.69 -3.14
N PRO A 18 24.51 -17.81 -1.81
CA PRO A 18 23.66 -18.81 -1.16
C PRO A 18 22.16 -18.53 -1.34
N VAL A 19 21.79 -17.25 -1.46
CA VAL A 19 20.42 -16.79 -1.70
C VAL A 19 20.45 -15.66 -2.72
N ILE A 20 19.58 -15.71 -3.73
CA ILE A 20 19.44 -14.66 -4.75
C ILE A 20 18.22 -13.80 -4.44
N TYR A 21 18.46 -12.52 -4.16
CA TYR A 21 17.41 -11.52 -3.98
C TYR A 21 17.19 -10.76 -5.29
N LEU A 22 16.02 -10.94 -5.88
CA LEU A 22 15.59 -10.31 -7.12
C LEU A 22 14.55 -9.23 -6.80
N ASP A 23 14.83 -8.00 -7.20
CA ASP A 23 13.99 -6.85 -6.85
C ASP A 23 13.24 -6.28 -8.05
N ALA A 24 12.05 -5.75 -7.76
CA ALA A 24 11.13 -5.03 -8.64
C ALA A 24 10.81 -5.70 -9.98
N LEU A 25 10.09 -6.82 -9.91
CA LEU A 25 9.55 -7.49 -11.10
C LEU A 25 8.65 -6.58 -11.96
N ASP A 26 7.88 -5.69 -11.33
CA ASP A 26 7.03 -4.71 -12.00
C ASP A 26 7.82 -3.80 -12.95
N GLU A 27 9.08 -3.51 -12.61
CA GLU A 27 9.98 -2.73 -13.46
C GLU A 27 10.56 -3.50 -14.64
N GLU A 28 10.32 -4.80 -14.79
CA GLU A 28 10.79 -5.59 -15.94
C GLU A 28 9.65 -6.13 -16.80
N ARG A 29 8.41 -6.17 -16.29
CA ARG A 29 7.28 -6.66 -17.09
C ARG A 29 6.96 -5.79 -18.30
N ASN A 30 7.04 -4.47 -18.16
CA ASN A 30 6.61 -3.55 -19.23
C ASN A 30 7.68 -3.27 -20.32
N THR A 31 8.82 -3.96 -20.33
CA THR A 31 9.93 -3.76 -21.31
C THR A 31 9.92 -4.78 -22.44
N THR A 32 9.12 -5.84 -22.35
CA THR A 32 9.17 -6.95 -23.31
C THR A 32 7.80 -7.22 -23.91
N THR A 33 7.76 -7.49 -25.22
CA THR A 33 6.58 -8.06 -25.91
C THR A 33 6.22 -9.45 -25.37
N GLU A 34 7.09 -10.05 -24.56
CA GLU A 34 6.93 -11.33 -23.86
C GLU A 34 6.76 -11.16 -22.34
N SER A 35 6.11 -10.08 -21.88
CA SER A 35 5.89 -9.80 -20.45
C SER A 35 5.33 -10.99 -19.66
N ARG A 36 4.53 -11.85 -20.32
CA ARG A 36 3.99 -13.11 -19.77
C ARG A 36 5.02 -14.20 -19.54
N ASN A 37 6.17 -14.18 -20.22
CA ASN A 37 7.22 -15.19 -20.14
C ASN A 37 8.47 -14.72 -19.36
N LEU A 38 8.44 -13.51 -18.78
CA LEU A 38 9.56 -12.97 -18.01
C LEU A 38 9.98 -13.91 -16.87
N LEU A 39 9.02 -14.36 -16.05
CA LEU A 39 9.30 -15.30 -14.97
C LEU A 39 9.72 -16.68 -15.47
N GLY A 40 9.30 -17.09 -16.67
CA GLY A 40 9.83 -18.29 -17.32
C GLY A 40 11.33 -18.18 -17.64
N LYS A 41 11.80 -17.00 -18.08
CA LYS A 41 13.23 -16.72 -18.29
C LYS A 41 14.01 -16.71 -16.97
N VAL A 42 13.44 -16.06 -15.94
CA VAL A 42 14.02 -16.06 -14.58
C VAL A 42 14.14 -17.50 -14.06
N ALA A 43 13.07 -18.28 -14.15
CA ALA A 43 13.04 -19.68 -13.72
C ALA A 43 14.10 -20.52 -14.45
N LYS A 44 14.21 -20.39 -15.78
CA LYS A 44 15.23 -21.09 -16.57
C LYS A 44 16.64 -20.74 -16.10
N LYS A 45 16.92 -19.47 -15.80
CA LYS A 45 18.23 -19.04 -15.30
C LYS A 45 18.52 -19.58 -13.90
N LEU A 46 17.53 -19.57 -12.99
CA LEU A 46 17.67 -20.15 -11.66
C LEU A 46 17.92 -21.66 -11.71
N ILE A 47 17.26 -22.39 -12.63
CA ILE A 47 17.51 -23.82 -12.85
C ILE A 47 18.96 -24.05 -13.32
N ASN A 48 19.45 -23.24 -14.26
CA ASN A 48 20.84 -23.33 -14.72
C ASN A 48 21.87 -22.99 -13.62
N LEU A 49 21.46 -22.25 -12.59
CA LEU A 49 22.28 -21.95 -11.42
C LEU A 49 22.24 -23.05 -10.35
N GLY A 50 21.55 -24.16 -10.59
CA GLY A 50 21.40 -25.26 -9.63
C GLY A 50 20.28 -25.06 -8.61
N CYS A 51 19.25 -24.29 -8.95
CA CYS A 51 18.09 -23.99 -8.11
C CYS A 51 18.46 -23.40 -6.72
N PRO A 52 19.22 -22.29 -6.67
CA PRO A 52 19.53 -21.64 -5.40
C PRO A 52 18.26 -21.15 -4.70
N GLN A 53 18.34 -20.93 -3.39
CA GLN A 53 17.27 -20.20 -2.70
C GLN A 53 17.13 -18.82 -3.31
N PHE A 54 15.89 -18.35 -3.48
CA PHE A 54 15.63 -17.06 -4.09
C PHE A 54 14.46 -16.36 -3.42
N ARG A 55 14.43 -15.03 -3.54
CA ARG A 55 13.30 -14.17 -3.18
C ARG A 55 13.08 -13.16 -4.28
N ILE A 56 11.82 -12.91 -4.62
CA ILE A 56 11.42 -11.93 -5.64
C ILE A 56 10.47 -10.92 -5.00
N SER A 57 10.74 -9.63 -5.15
CA SER A 57 9.81 -8.54 -4.78
C SER A 57 9.16 -7.94 -6.03
N CYS A 58 7.90 -7.50 -5.89
CA CYS A 58 7.11 -6.88 -6.94
C CYS A 58 5.98 -6.05 -6.35
N ARG A 59 5.41 -5.13 -7.14
CA ARG A 59 4.09 -4.55 -6.85
C ARG A 59 3.01 -5.63 -7.02
N ALA A 60 2.00 -5.62 -6.16
CA ALA A 60 0.92 -6.62 -6.17
C ALA A 60 0.19 -6.69 -7.52
N ALA A 61 -0.04 -5.55 -8.18
CA ALA A 61 -0.68 -5.47 -9.50
C ALA A 61 0.10 -6.18 -10.61
N ASP A 62 1.39 -6.42 -10.40
CA ASP A 62 2.31 -7.05 -11.35
C ASP A 62 2.58 -8.52 -11.00
N TRP A 63 1.81 -9.11 -10.07
CA TRP A 63 1.72 -10.54 -9.82
C TRP A 63 0.44 -11.11 -10.48
N TYR A 64 0.59 -11.95 -11.49
CA TYR A 64 -0.49 -12.54 -12.29
C TYR A 64 -1.05 -13.85 -11.71
N GLY A 65 -0.86 -14.10 -10.42
CA GLY A 65 -1.45 -15.24 -9.72
C GLY A 65 -0.87 -16.59 -10.16
N GLU A 66 -1.74 -17.57 -10.43
CA GLU A 66 -1.33 -18.95 -10.73
C GLU A 66 -0.42 -19.07 -11.95
N LEU A 67 -0.57 -18.19 -12.95
CA LEU A 67 0.30 -18.20 -14.12
C LEU A 67 1.77 -17.97 -13.76
N ASP A 68 2.03 -17.02 -12.87
CA ASP A 68 3.39 -16.71 -12.41
C ASP A 68 3.90 -17.77 -11.44
N HIS A 69 3.01 -18.24 -10.57
CA HIS A 69 3.27 -19.31 -9.63
C HIS A 69 3.75 -20.59 -10.34
N ASP A 70 3.07 -21.00 -11.41
CA ASP A 70 3.38 -22.20 -12.18
C ASP A 70 4.73 -22.11 -12.92
N GLN A 71 5.16 -20.91 -13.31
CA GLN A 71 6.49 -20.72 -13.92
C GLN A 71 7.61 -20.93 -12.90
N LEU A 72 7.44 -20.39 -11.69
CA LEU A 72 8.46 -20.42 -10.63
C LEU A 72 8.46 -21.73 -9.83
N LYS A 73 7.32 -22.42 -9.72
CA LYS A 73 7.22 -23.76 -9.10
C LYS A 73 8.17 -24.79 -9.71
N ARG A 74 8.56 -24.60 -10.98
CA ARG A 74 9.55 -25.42 -11.68
C ARG A 74 10.95 -25.33 -11.09
N VAL A 75 11.27 -24.23 -10.41
CA VAL A 75 12.54 -24.04 -9.69
C VAL A 75 12.46 -24.66 -8.30
N ASN A 76 11.36 -24.40 -7.59
CA ASN A 76 11.11 -24.94 -6.25
C ASN A 76 9.60 -25.18 -6.04
N PRO A 77 9.16 -26.44 -5.84
CA PRO A 77 7.74 -26.76 -5.66
C PRO A 77 7.17 -26.24 -4.33
N ALA A 78 8.01 -25.91 -3.36
CA ALA A 78 7.60 -25.31 -2.07
C ALA A 78 7.60 -23.76 -2.12
N LEU A 79 7.37 -23.18 -3.29
CA LEU A 79 7.26 -21.73 -3.47
C LEU A 79 6.18 -21.15 -2.56
N ARG A 80 6.52 -20.06 -1.87
CA ARG A 80 5.58 -19.32 -1.02
C ARG A 80 5.47 -17.90 -1.52
N VAL A 81 4.24 -17.42 -1.59
CA VAL A 81 3.93 -16.02 -1.92
C VAL A 81 3.60 -15.32 -0.61
N PHE A 82 4.34 -14.24 -0.33
CA PHE A 82 4.09 -13.41 0.83
C PHE A 82 3.58 -12.06 0.34
N LYS A 83 2.57 -11.54 1.04
CA LYS A 83 2.10 -10.17 0.87
C LYS A 83 2.65 -9.35 2.03
N LEU A 84 3.17 -8.16 1.72
CA LEU A 84 3.42 -7.15 2.73
C LEU A 84 2.11 -6.39 2.93
N ASP A 85 1.55 -6.50 4.13
CA ASP A 85 0.39 -5.71 4.52
C ASP A 85 0.81 -4.29 4.91
N GLU A 86 -0.16 -3.39 4.85
CA GLU A 86 -0.01 -2.02 5.33
C GLU A 86 0.34 -1.99 6.80
N LEU A 87 1.05 -0.94 7.20
CA LEU A 87 1.27 -0.68 8.62
C LEU A 87 -0.06 -0.33 9.29
N THR A 88 -0.29 -0.90 10.46
CA THR A 88 -1.42 -0.54 11.33
C THR A 88 -0.89 0.38 12.42
N ILE A 89 -1.59 1.48 12.68
CA ILE A 89 -1.14 2.43 13.71
C ILE A 89 -1.20 1.86 15.13
N ASP A 90 -2.04 0.86 15.36
CA ASP A 90 -2.13 0.12 16.62
C ASP A 90 -0.98 -0.87 16.84
N ASP A 91 -0.13 -1.08 15.83
CA ASP A 91 1.06 -1.91 15.98
C ASP A 91 2.10 -1.17 16.85
N GLU A 92 2.50 -1.83 17.93
CA GLU A 92 3.42 -1.31 18.93
C GLU A 92 4.78 -0.91 18.32
N PHE A 93 5.25 -1.63 17.30
CA PHE A 93 6.49 -1.29 16.59
C PHE A 93 6.34 -0.04 15.72
N VAL A 94 5.16 0.20 15.15
CA VAL A 94 4.87 1.40 14.35
C VAL A 94 4.82 2.61 15.26
N GLN A 95 4.13 2.51 16.40
CA GLN A 95 4.09 3.58 17.40
C GLN A 95 5.48 3.89 17.95
N GLN A 96 6.27 2.85 18.26
CA GLN A 96 7.65 3.01 18.71
C GLN A 96 8.51 3.71 17.66
N TYR A 97 8.42 3.30 16.38
CA TYR A 97 9.15 3.95 15.30
C TYR A 97 8.79 5.43 15.16
N ILE A 98 7.50 5.78 15.24
CA ILE A 98 7.02 7.16 15.19
C ILE A 98 7.57 7.97 16.38
N ALA A 99 7.50 7.41 17.59
CA ALA A 99 8.00 8.06 18.80
C ALA A 99 9.51 8.33 18.70
N GLU A 100 10.31 7.30 18.38
CA GLU A 100 11.77 7.44 18.22
C GLU A 100 12.13 8.44 17.11
N ALA A 101 11.40 8.40 15.98
CA ALA A 101 11.62 9.32 14.88
C ALA A 101 11.31 10.77 15.26
N LEU A 102 10.26 11.03 16.05
CA LEU A 102 9.90 12.36 16.55
C LEU A 102 10.86 12.85 17.64
N ASP A 103 11.26 12.00 18.58
CA ASP A 103 12.20 12.33 19.66
C ASP A 103 13.58 12.72 19.13
N SER A 104 13.96 12.19 17.96
CA SER A 104 15.20 12.56 17.27
C SER A 104 15.17 13.94 16.62
N LYS A 105 14.02 14.63 16.60
CA LYS A 105 13.82 15.92 15.91
C LYS A 105 13.74 17.08 16.91
N PRO A 106 14.17 18.29 16.52
CA PRO A 106 14.01 19.47 17.37
C PRO A 106 12.51 19.74 17.66
N GLY A 107 12.18 20.27 18.83
CA GLY A 107 10.80 20.58 19.22
C GLY A 107 10.03 19.46 19.92
N ASN A 108 10.53 18.22 19.89
CA ASN A 108 10.04 17.07 20.68
C ASN A 108 8.51 16.94 20.74
N MET A 109 7.83 16.99 19.58
CA MET A 109 6.38 16.75 19.54
C MET A 109 6.09 15.34 20.06
N PRO A 110 5.27 15.17 21.10
CA PRO A 110 4.90 13.85 21.60
C PRO A 110 4.20 13.03 20.50
N ALA A 111 4.52 11.73 20.40
CA ALA A 111 3.92 10.84 19.41
C ALA A 111 2.39 10.87 19.45
N GLN A 112 1.78 10.89 20.64
CA GLN A 112 0.32 10.96 20.76
C GLN A 112 -0.27 12.25 20.20
N GLU A 113 0.42 13.38 20.36
CA GLU A 113 -0.03 14.65 19.77
C GLU A 113 0.03 14.59 18.24
N PHE A 114 1.12 14.04 17.70
CA PHE A 114 1.26 13.80 16.27
C PHE A 114 0.12 12.93 15.73
N LEU A 115 -0.16 11.79 16.37
CA LEU A 115 -1.22 10.86 15.95
C LEU A 115 -2.60 11.51 15.98
N ASN A 116 -2.92 12.25 17.06
CA ASN A 116 -4.20 12.96 17.16
C ASN A 116 -4.37 13.99 16.03
N ARG A 117 -3.29 14.69 15.63
CA ARG A 117 -3.35 15.65 14.52
C ARG A 117 -3.47 14.97 13.16
N VAL A 118 -2.76 13.86 12.94
CA VAL A 118 -2.89 13.04 11.73
C VAL A 118 -4.33 12.55 11.55
N GLU A 119 -4.96 12.12 12.65
CA GLU A 119 -6.36 11.73 12.66
C GLU A 119 -7.29 12.92 12.37
N GLN A 120 -7.11 14.06 13.06
CA GLN A 120 -7.91 15.27 12.85
C GLN A 120 -7.88 15.80 11.41
N GLN A 121 -6.76 15.63 10.71
CA GLN A 121 -6.59 16.06 9.32
C GLN A 121 -6.86 14.96 8.30
N ASN A 122 -7.41 13.82 8.72
CA ASN A 122 -7.69 12.66 7.85
C ASN A 122 -6.46 12.14 7.08
N LEU A 123 -5.27 12.31 7.65
CA LEU A 123 -3.99 11.88 7.09
C LEU A 123 -3.61 10.45 7.49
N ASN A 124 -4.48 9.72 8.20
CA ASN A 124 -4.30 8.33 8.59
C ASN A 124 -3.80 7.42 7.45
N PRO A 125 -4.24 7.56 6.18
CA PRO A 125 -3.71 6.77 5.07
C PRO A 125 -2.18 6.91 4.84
N LEU A 126 -1.57 7.99 5.31
CA LEU A 126 -0.13 8.20 5.25
C LEU A 126 0.64 7.36 6.27
N LEU A 127 -0.02 6.88 7.32
CA LEU A 127 0.61 6.02 8.33
C LEU A 127 0.68 4.55 7.90
N CYS A 128 0.01 4.19 6.82
CA CYS A 128 0.00 2.83 6.28
C CYS A 128 1.32 2.44 5.56
N ASN A 129 2.21 3.41 5.33
CA ASN A 129 3.45 3.22 4.58
C ASN A 129 4.67 3.84 5.31
N PRO A 130 5.76 3.09 5.55
CA PRO A 130 6.93 3.59 6.26
C PRO A 130 7.55 4.85 5.66
N LEU A 131 7.57 4.97 4.32
CA LEU A 131 8.07 6.16 3.66
C LEU A 131 7.19 7.36 3.93
N LEU A 132 5.87 7.20 3.84
CA LEU A 132 4.93 8.30 4.05
C LEU A 132 4.98 8.79 5.49
N ILE A 133 5.12 7.90 6.48
CA ILE A 133 5.40 8.27 7.88
C ILE A 133 6.65 9.15 7.95
N LYS A 134 7.75 8.70 7.36
CA LYS A 134 9.02 9.46 7.37
C LYS A 134 8.86 10.84 6.76
N LEU A 135 8.23 10.94 5.58
CA LEU A 135 8.00 12.21 4.89
C LEU A 135 7.10 13.14 5.71
N LEU A 136 6.05 12.60 6.33
CA LEU A 136 5.12 13.35 7.16
C LEU A 136 5.80 13.91 8.42
N ILE A 137 6.57 13.08 9.14
CA ILE A 137 7.39 13.52 10.28
C ILE A 137 8.38 14.62 9.86
N GLU A 138 8.99 14.50 8.69
CA GLU A 138 9.88 15.53 8.16
C GLU A 138 9.14 16.84 7.83
N ALA A 139 7.86 16.77 7.44
CA ALA A 139 6.98 17.89 7.07
C ALA A 139 6.46 18.72 8.24
N ILE A 140 6.07 18.07 9.32
CA ILE A 140 5.46 18.71 10.48
C ILE A 140 6.46 19.56 11.27
N HIS A 141 7.76 19.37 11.04
CA HIS A 141 8.79 20.07 11.80
C HIS A 141 9.00 21.54 11.38
N GLU A 142 8.65 21.93 10.15
CA GLU A 142 9.01 23.24 9.59
C GLU A 142 7.82 24.11 9.16
N LYS A 143 6.59 23.59 9.21
CA LYS A 143 5.35 24.26 8.79
C LYS A 143 4.17 23.90 9.71
N GLU A 144 3.01 24.49 9.43
CA GLU A 144 1.71 23.94 9.85
C GLU A 144 1.54 22.50 9.32
N PHE A 145 0.68 21.74 9.98
CA PHE A 145 0.42 20.33 9.67
C PHE A 145 -0.28 20.23 8.30
N PRO A 146 0.22 19.40 7.36
CA PRO A 146 -0.23 19.41 5.96
C PRO A 146 -1.67 18.91 5.81
N GLU A 147 -2.48 19.53 4.96
CA GLU A 147 -3.90 19.15 4.80
C GLU A 147 -4.11 18.00 3.80
N SER A 148 -3.06 17.63 3.07
CA SER A 148 -3.14 16.67 1.97
C SER A 148 -1.86 15.88 1.77
N ARG A 149 -1.96 14.73 1.10
CA ARG A 149 -0.79 13.94 0.68
C ARG A 149 0.08 14.78 -0.25
N ARG A 150 -0.53 15.56 -1.14
CA ARG A 150 0.15 16.50 -2.02
C ARG A 150 1.07 17.43 -1.23
N GLU A 151 0.58 18.08 -0.18
CA GLU A 151 1.38 18.99 0.64
C GLU A 151 2.57 18.31 1.32
N VAL A 152 2.39 17.08 1.81
CA VAL A 152 3.50 16.27 2.35
C VAL A 152 4.60 16.08 1.32
N PHE A 153 4.22 15.74 0.08
CA PHE A 153 5.16 15.56 -1.01
C PHE A 153 5.79 16.88 -1.49
N GLU A 154 5.02 17.98 -1.58
CA GLU A 154 5.55 19.31 -1.90
C GLU A 154 6.59 19.76 -0.87
N PHE A 155 6.28 19.58 0.41
CA PHE A 155 7.20 19.87 1.50
C PHE A 155 8.47 19.04 1.39
N ALA A 156 8.33 17.72 1.30
CA ALA A 156 9.46 16.80 1.24
C ALA A 156 10.37 17.14 0.05
N ALA A 157 9.78 17.42 -1.12
CA ALA A 157 10.52 17.81 -2.30
C ALA A 157 11.31 19.12 -2.09
N ALA A 158 10.67 20.15 -1.50
CA ALA A 158 11.33 21.42 -1.21
C ALA A 158 12.50 21.25 -0.23
N LYS A 159 12.32 20.44 0.81
CA LYS A 159 13.36 20.14 1.80
C LYS A 159 14.52 19.37 1.17
N LEU A 160 14.26 18.29 0.45
CA LEU A 160 15.30 17.49 -0.20
C LEU A 160 16.07 18.26 -1.30
N ALA A 161 15.44 19.25 -1.93
CA ALA A 161 16.09 20.12 -2.90
C ALA A 161 17.07 21.13 -2.27
N LYS A 162 16.79 21.56 -1.03
CA LYS A 162 17.60 22.55 -0.30
C LYS A 162 18.90 21.91 0.20
N GLU A 163 20.02 22.60 0.02
CA GLU A 163 21.31 22.18 0.57
C GLU A 163 21.30 22.38 2.08
N HIS A 164 21.65 21.34 2.84
CA HIS A 164 21.59 21.33 4.31
C HIS A 164 22.97 21.20 4.96
N ASP A 165 24.01 20.83 4.20
CA ASP A 165 25.35 20.69 4.76
C ASP A 165 25.93 22.08 5.06
N PRO A 166 26.25 22.41 6.33
CA PRO A 166 26.79 23.71 6.73
C PRO A 166 28.08 24.08 6.00
N TYR A 167 28.91 23.09 5.66
CA TYR A 167 30.14 23.27 4.89
C TYR A 167 29.77 23.77 3.49
N TYR A 168 28.86 23.08 2.80
CA TYR A 168 28.43 23.50 1.46
C TYR A 168 27.59 24.77 1.47
N GLN A 169 26.76 25.01 2.50
CA GLN A 169 26.01 26.26 2.68
C GLN A 169 26.93 27.50 2.81
N GLN A 170 28.07 27.34 3.48
CA GLN A 170 29.07 28.40 3.61
C GLN A 170 29.71 28.77 2.25
N PHE A 171 29.81 27.80 1.33
CA PHE A 171 30.27 28.03 -0.06
C PHE A 171 29.13 28.29 -1.05
N ALA A 172 27.87 28.00 -0.68
CA ALA A 172 26.66 28.21 -1.45
C ALA A 172 26.06 29.61 -1.29
N LEU A 173 26.79 30.57 -0.73
CA LEU A 173 26.43 32.00 -0.73
C LEU A 173 26.15 32.56 -2.13
N ASN A 174 26.55 31.82 -3.19
CA ASN A 174 26.26 32.08 -4.60
C ASN A 174 25.33 31.02 -5.25
N GLU A 175 24.46 30.34 -4.49
CA GLU A 175 23.49 29.38 -5.05
C GLU A 175 22.62 30.09 -6.10
N LYS A 176 22.86 29.74 -7.37
CA LYS A 176 22.31 30.44 -8.53
C LYS A 176 20.84 30.08 -8.79
N TYR A 177 20.37 28.96 -8.24
CA TYR A 177 19.08 28.39 -8.54
C TYR A 177 18.22 28.33 -7.29
N SER A 178 16.99 28.84 -7.39
CA SER A 178 16.03 28.70 -6.29
C SER A 178 15.60 27.24 -6.12
N THR A 179 15.11 26.90 -4.93
CA THR A 179 14.58 25.57 -4.60
C THR A 179 13.51 25.13 -5.60
N GLU A 180 12.63 26.04 -6.00
CA GLU A 180 11.55 25.76 -6.96
C GLU A 180 12.13 25.37 -8.33
N ARG A 181 13.21 26.02 -8.79
CA ARG A 181 13.87 25.67 -10.06
C ARG A 181 14.57 24.31 -9.99
N ILE A 182 15.13 23.97 -8.84
CA ILE A 182 15.76 22.66 -8.60
C ILE A 182 14.70 21.55 -8.63
N VAL A 183 13.58 21.74 -7.90
CA VAL A 183 12.44 20.82 -7.88
C VAL A 183 11.83 20.65 -9.27
N ASP A 184 11.59 21.76 -9.99
CA ASP A 184 11.04 21.74 -11.36
C ASP A 184 11.98 20.99 -12.33
N ARG A 185 13.30 21.19 -12.21
CA ARG A 185 14.29 20.45 -13.02
C ARG A 185 14.36 18.98 -12.65
N ALA A 186 14.29 18.64 -11.36
CA ALA A 186 14.22 17.26 -10.92
C ALA A 186 12.97 16.57 -11.49
N GLY A 187 11.82 17.26 -11.52
CA GLY A 187 10.59 16.78 -12.15
C GLY A 187 10.76 16.48 -13.64
N TYR A 188 11.38 17.38 -14.40
CA TYR A 188 11.74 17.12 -15.79
C TYR A 188 12.59 15.85 -15.96
N LEU A 189 13.68 15.71 -15.20
CA LEU A 189 14.58 14.54 -15.28
C LEU A 189 13.86 13.24 -14.90
N CYS A 190 13.09 13.26 -13.81
CA CYS A 190 12.27 12.13 -13.37
C CYS A 190 11.22 11.74 -14.42
N SER A 191 10.62 12.70 -15.13
CA SER A 191 9.62 12.41 -16.17
C SER A 191 10.23 11.58 -17.31
N ILE A 192 11.40 11.98 -17.82
CA ILE A 192 12.09 11.25 -18.89
C ILE A 192 12.54 9.88 -18.37
N MET A 193 13.05 9.82 -17.15
CA MET A 193 13.49 8.58 -16.51
C MET A 193 12.33 7.58 -16.37
N LEU A 194 11.16 8.01 -15.90
CA LEU A 194 9.99 7.16 -15.73
C LEU A 194 9.42 6.69 -17.07
N PHE A 195 9.26 7.59 -18.06
CA PHE A 195 8.76 7.22 -19.39
C PHE A 195 9.73 6.33 -20.17
N SER A 196 11.04 6.48 -19.94
CA SER A 196 12.06 5.57 -20.49
C SER A 196 12.21 4.27 -19.70
N LYS A 197 11.51 4.13 -18.57
CA LYS A 197 11.53 2.97 -17.67
C LYS A 197 12.93 2.65 -17.16
N ARG A 198 13.68 3.68 -16.79
CA ARG A 198 15.04 3.56 -16.25
C ARG A 198 15.04 3.82 -14.74
N ALA A 199 16.00 3.23 -14.04
CA ALA A 199 16.12 3.34 -12.58
C ALA A 199 16.74 4.68 -12.15
N GLY A 200 17.55 5.27 -13.02
CA GLY A 200 18.32 6.47 -12.70
C GLY A 200 18.95 7.14 -13.92
N LEU A 201 19.89 8.04 -13.64
CA LEU A 201 20.60 8.87 -14.61
C LEU A 201 22.11 8.80 -14.36
N ALA A 202 22.90 8.86 -15.43
CA ALA A 202 24.34 9.05 -15.36
C ALA A 202 24.68 10.53 -15.17
N ILE A 203 25.65 10.83 -14.30
CA ILE A 203 26.21 12.18 -14.12
C ILE A 203 27.29 12.45 -15.19
N ASN A 204 28.08 11.43 -15.51
CA ASN A 204 29.03 11.42 -16.61
C ASN A 204 28.74 10.22 -17.50
N ASP A 205 28.84 10.39 -18.81
CA ASP A 205 28.75 9.25 -19.73
C ASP A 205 29.89 8.26 -19.45
N GLY A 206 29.55 6.98 -19.29
CA GLY A 206 30.49 5.94 -18.87
C GLY A 206 30.06 4.53 -19.24
N LYS A 207 30.65 3.52 -18.60
CA LYS A 207 30.31 2.09 -18.78
C LYS A 207 28.98 1.67 -18.10
N GLY A 208 28.13 2.62 -17.72
CA GLY A 208 26.80 2.33 -17.18
C GLY A 208 25.95 1.61 -18.23
N ASN A 209 25.14 0.64 -17.81
CA ASN A 209 24.28 -0.06 -18.75
C ASN A 209 23.17 0.89 -19.24
N ARG A 210 23.23 1.27 -20.53
CA ARG A 210 22.27 2.16 -21.21
C ARG A 210 20.82 1.67 -21.11
N SER A 211 20.59 0.37 -20.89
CA SER A 211 19.24 -0.16 -20.68
C SER A 211 18.66 0.20 -19.30
N THR A 212 19.51 0.51 -18.32
CA THR A 212 19.10 0.71 -16.91
C THR A 212 19.12 2.18 -16.47
N HIS A 213 20.00 3.01 -17.04
CA HIS A 213 20.20 4.41 -16.65
C HIS A 213 20.26 5.33 -17.87
N LEU A 214 19.63 6.51 -17.78
CA LEU A 214 19.72 7.56 -18.81
C LEU A 214 21.15 8.08 -18.92
N GLN A 215 21.71 8.06 -20.12
CA GLN A 215 23.00 8.71 -20.37
C GLN A 215 22.80 10.21 -20.62
N THR A 216 23.86 10.99 -20.45
CA THR A 216 23.80 12.45 -20.60
C THR A 216 23.63 12.83 -22.07
N ASP A 217 24.22 12.08 -23.00
CA ASP A 217 24.06 12.28 -24.46
C ASP A 217 22.60 12.14 -24.93
N GLU A 218 21.83 11.22 -24.34
CA GLU A 218 20.41 11.02 -24.62
C GLU A 218 19.53 12.21 -24.20
N LEU A 219 20.05 13.07 -23.31
CA LEU A 219 19.39 14.31 -22.88
C LEU A 219 19.92 15.54 -23.63
N GLY A 220 20.84 15.36 -24.59
CA GLY A 220 21.55 16.46 -25.24
C GLY A 220 22.61 17.13 -24.36
N GLY A 221 23.09 16.41 -23.34
CA GLY A 221 23.99 16.90 -22.29
C GLY A 221 23.25 17.37 -21.03
N LEU A 222 23.97 17.45 -19.91
CA LEU A 222 23.44 17.99 -18.66
C LEU A 222 23.88 19.44 -18.48
N ASP A 223 22.90 20.35 -18.40
CA ASP A 223 23.17 21.74 -18.02
C ASP A 223 23.49 21.87 -16.51
N GLN A 224 23.98 23.04 -16.11
CA GLN A 224 24.35 23.31 -14.71
C GLN A 224 23.18 23.09 -13.73
N LEU A 225 21.94 23.39 -14.16
CA LEU A 225 20.76 23.22 -13.32
C LEU A 225 20.40 21.73 -13.16
N SER A 226 20.55 20.93 -14.21
CA SER A 226 20.35 19.48 -14.17
C SER A 226 21.38 18.82 -13.26
N LEU A 227 22.66 19.19 -13.38
CA LEU A 227 23.70 18.72 -12.46
C LEU A 227 23.42 19.11 -11.01
N ARG A 228 22.94 20.34 -10.77
CA ARG A 228 22.57 20.81 -9.42
C ARG A 228 21.38 20.02 -8.85
N ALA A 229 20.39 19.70 -9.67
CA ALA A 229 19.25 18.88 -9.26
C ALA A 229 19.67 17.45 -8.92
N LEU A 230 20.48 16.80 -9.77
CA LEU A 230 20.99 15.44 -9.54
C LEU A 230 21.92 15.32 -8.32
N ARG A 231 22.51 16.42 -7.84
CA ARG A 231 23.33 16.47 -6.62
C ARG A 231 22.53 16.76 -5.35
N SER A 232 21.26 17.18 -5.46
CA SER A 232 20.40 17.40 -4.29
C SER A 232 20.00 16.08 -3.64
N ALA A 233 19.49 16.13 -2.40
CA ALA A 233 19.02 14.95 -1.68
C ALA A 233 17.74 14.32 -2.29
N LEU A 234 17.17 14.92 -3.34
CA LEU A 234 16.13 14.28 -4.17
C LEU A 234 16.65 13.02 -4.87
N PHE A 235 17.97 12.92 -5.05
CA PHE A 235 18.65 11.80 -5.66
C PHE A 235 19.70 11.22 -4.71
N ARG A 236 20.03 9.95 -4.90
CA ARG A 236 21.06 9.22 -4.17
C ARG A 236 21.98 8.51 -5.16
N PRO A 237 23.27 8.29 -4.81
CA PRO A 237 24.14 7.43 -5.59
C PRO A 237 23.51 6.05 -5.81
N SER A 238 23.61 5.53 -7.03
CA SER A 238 23.19 4.15 -7.34
C SER A 238 24.32 3.17 -7.03
N ASN A 239 24.08 1.89 -7.30
CA ASN A 239 25.11 0.83 -7.19
C ASN A 239 26.14 0.89 -8.34
N LEU A 240 25.87 1.65 -9.40
CA LEU A 240 26.77 1.85 -10.54
C LEU A 240 27.53 3.17 -10.38
N GLN A 241 28.81 3.15 -10.73
CA GLN A 241 29.68 4.33 -10.67
C GLN A 241 29.12 5.48 -11.52
N ASP A 242 29.22 6.71 -11.00
CA ASP A 242 28.81 7.96 -11.65
C ASP A 242 27.33 7.98 -12.09
N THR A 243 26.47 7.25 -11.40
CA THR A 243 25.02 7.28 -11.63
C THR A 243 24.25 7.53 -10.36
N VAL A 244 23.06 8.09 -10.51
CA VAL A 244 22.15 8.44 -9.42
C VAL A 244 20.74 7.95 -9.71
N GLU A 245 20.02 7.60 -8.65
CA GLU A 245 18.61 7.24 -8.67
C GLU A 245 17.84 8.22 -7.78
N PRO A 246 16.54 8.45 -8.02
CA PRO A 246 15.71 9.17 -7.06
C PRO A 246 15.79 8.52 -5.67
N ILE A 247 15.65 9.32 -4.61
CA ILE A 247 15.63 8.83 -3.22
C ILE A 247 14.55 7.75 -3.03
N HIS A 248 13.42 7.91 -3.73
CA HIS A 248 12.35 6.93 -3.81
C HIS A 248 11.53 7.10 -5.10
N ARG A 249 10.96 6.00 -5.61
CA ARG A 249 10.14 6.00 -6.82
C ARG A 249 8.91 6.91 -6.72
N THR A 250 8.17 6.85 -5.63
CA THR A 250 6.97 7.71 -5.44
C THR A 250 7.31 9.20 -5.40
N VAL A 251 8.50 9.57 -4.90
CA VAL A 251 8.99 10.96 -4.95
C VAL A 251 9.25 11.36 -6.41
N ALA A 252 9.88 10.47 -7.20
CA ALA A 252 10.07 10.70 -8.63
C ALA A 252 8.74 10.84 -9.40
N GLU A 253 7.77 9.97 -9.12
CA GLU A 253 6.41 10.01 -9.71
C GLU A 253 5.73 11.35 -9.42
N PHE A 254 5.81 11.83 -8.17
CA PHE A 254 5.24 13.12 -7.79
C PHE A 254 5.95 14.32 -8.44
N LEU A 255 7.29 14.36 -8.43
CA LEU A 255 8.07 15.43 -9.07
C LEU A 255 7.79 15.51 -10.58
N ALA A 256 7.78 14.35 -11.23
CA ALA A 256 7.48 14.25 -12.65
C ALA A 256 6.05 14.71 -12.94
N ALA A 257 5.08 14.33 -12.11
CA ALA A 257 3.70 14.74 -12.28
C ALA A 257 3.51 16.26 -12.17
N GLN A 258 4.14 16.91 -11.18
CA GLN A 258 4.12 18.37 -11.05
C GLN A 258 4.66 19.05 -12.31
N TRP A 259 5.79 18.57 -12.82
CA TRP A 259 6.37 19.14 -14.03
C TRP A 259 5.46 18.94 -15.25
N ILE A 260 4.94 17.72 -15.47
CA ILE A 260 4.03 17.40 -16.58
C ILE A 260 2.75 18.23 -16.50
N ALA A 261 2.10 18.29 -15.34
CA ALA A 261 0.87 19.06 -15.12
C ALA A 261 1.11 20.54 -15.44
N LYS A 262 2.20 21.12 -14.94
CA LYS A 262 2.60 22.50 -15.28
C LYS A 262 2.78 22.70 -16.78
N GLN A 263 3.43 21.77 -17.48
CA GLN A 263 3.61 21.87 -18.94
C GLN A 263 2.29 21.76 -19.72
N ILE A 264 1.34 20.95 -19.23
CA ILE A 264 0.00 20.83 -19.80
C ILE A 264 -0.76 22.15 -19.65
N GLU A 265 -0.81 22.71 -18.44
CA GLU A 265 -1.53 23.95 -18.14
C GLU A 265 -0.91 25.16 -18.87
N GLN A 266 0.40 25.14 -19.10
CA GLN A 266 1.10 26.15 -19.91
C GLN A 266 0.98 25.92 -21.43
N HIS A 267 0.21 24.92 -21.87
CA HIS A 267 0.06 24.50 -23.27
C HIS A 267 1.38 24.16 -24.00
N ALA A 268 2.45 23.89 -23.26
CA ALA A 268 3.74 23.46 -23.80
C ALA A 268 3.70 21.99 -24.24
N LEU A 269 2.91 21.16 -23.55
CA LEU A 269 2.67 19.76 -23.91
C LEU A 269 1.18 19.52 -24.21
N PRO A 270 0.82 19.08 -25.43
CA PRO A 270 -0.56 18.72 -25.74
C PRO A 270 -1.02 17.51 -24.91
N VAL A 271 -2.12 17.66 -24.16
CA VAL A 271 -2.70 16.60 -23.30
C VAL A 271 -2.78 15.26 -24.02
N GLY A 272 -3.31 15.25 -25.26
CA GLY A 272 -3.46 14.01 -26.02
C GLY A 272 -2.14 13.28 -26.29
N ARG A 273 -1.02 14.01 -26.46
CA ARG A 273 0.31 13.40 -26.64
C ARG A 273 0.83 12.83 -25.33
N VAL A 274 0.62 13.54 -24.23
CA VAL A 274 1.00 13.07 -22.89
C VAL A 274 0.25 11.79 -22.53
N LEU A 275 -1.08 11.75 -22.74
CA LEU A 275 -1.88 10.56 -22.47
C LEU A 275 -1.42 9.33 -23.25
N ARG A 276 -0.99 9.50 -24.52
CA ARG A 276 -0.43 8.39 -25.31
C ARG A 276 0.86 7.79 -24.74
N LEU A 277 1.60 8.52 -23.91
CA LEU A 277 2.79 7.98 -23.24
C LEU A 277 2.43 7.09 -22.04
N PHE A 278 1.22 7.23 -21.49
CA PHE A 278 0.73 6.41 -20.38
C PHE A 278 0.05 5.13 -20.83
N GLU A 279 -0.50 5.11 -22.05
CA GLU A 279 -1.32 4.00 -22.54
C GLU A 279 -0.50 2.84 -23.11
N GLY A 280 -0.92 1.62 -22.79
CA GLY A 280 -0.50 0.41 -23.47
C GLY A 280 -1.24 0.18 -24.80
N PHE A 281 -0.97 -0.96 -25.42
CA PHE A 281 -1.65 -1.39 -26.66
C PHE A 281 -3.17 -1.52 -26.48
N ASP A 282 -3.62 -1.83 -25.26
CA ASP A 282 -5.00 -1.97 -24.83
C ASP A 282 -5.69 -0.64 -24.49
N LYS A 283 -4.99 0.50 -24.68
CA LYS A 283 -5.48 1.84 -24.31
C LYS A 283 -5.72 2.02 -22.82
N LYS A 284 -5.21 1.13 -21.97
CA LYS A 284 -5.21 1.28 -20.51
C LYS A 284 -3.85 1.79 -20.04
N THR A 285 -3.83 2.39 -18.87
CA THR A 285 -2.59 2.89 -18.28
C THR A 285 -1.63 1.73 -17.99
N VAL A 286 -0.38 1.87 -18.44
CA VAL A 286 0.70 0.92 -18.14
C VAL A 286 0.88 0.83 -16.63
N SER A 287 0.90 -0.40 -16.07
CA SER A 287 0.91 -0.64 -14.61
C SER A 287 1.98 0.14 -13.86
N SER A 288 3.21 0.17 -14.38
CA SER A 288 4.34 0.86 -13.76
C SER A 288 4.21 2.39 -13.76
N LEU A 289 3.32 2.95 -14.60
CA LEU A 289 3.08 4.39 -14.70
C LEU A 289 1.82 4.84 -13.95
N ARG A 290 1.02 3.93 -13.36
CA ARG A 290 -0.22 4.29 -12.64
C ARG A 290 -0.02 5.32 -11.52
N GLY A 291 1.10 5.25 -10.80
CA GLY A 291 1.46 6.23 -9.78
C GLY A 291 1.66 7.64 -10.35
N LEU A 292 2.46 7.76 -11.43
CA LEU A 292 2.68 9.01 -12.15
C LEU A 292 1.36 9.53 -12.77
N PHE A 293 0.60 8.63 -13.40
CA PHE A 293 -0.69 8.94 -14.04
C PHE A 293 -1.67 9.55 -13.04
N ALA A 294 -1.83 8.93 -11.88
CA ALA A 294 -2.74 9.40 -10.86
C ALA A 294 -2.35 10.78 -10.33
N TRP A 295 -1.06 11.03 -10.09
CA TRP A 295 -0.59 12.36 -9.68
C TRP A 295 -0.83 13.42 -10.76
N VAL A 296 -0.60 13.11 -12.04
CA VAL A 296 -0.88 14.06 -13.13
C VAL A 296 -2.38 14.38 -13.18
N ALA A 297 -3.25 13.38 -13.01
CA ALA A 297 -4.69 13.59 -12.98
C ALA A 297 -5.09 14.52 -11.82
N THR A 298 -4.56 14.30 -10.62
CA THR A 298 -4.83 15.14 -9.45
C THR A 298 -4.28 16.57 -9.59
N LEU A 299 -3.15 16.76 -10.29
CA LEU A 299 -2.48 18.04 -10.41
C LEU A 299 -2.90 18.87 -11.65
N SER A 300 -3.57 18.27 -12.63
CA SER A 300 -4.01 18.94 -13.87
C SER A 300 -5.52 18.83 -14.07
N LEU A 301 -6.22 19.93 -13.81
CA LEU A 301 -7.67 20.03 -14.01
C LEU A 301 -8.06 19.82 -15.48
N SER A 302 -7.25 20.32 -16.42
CA SER A 302 -7.54 20.23 -17.86
C SER A 302 -7.40 18.81 -18.41
N ALA A 303 -6.58 17.96 -17.78
CA ALA A 303 -6.39 16.56 -18.17
C ALA A 303 -7.33 15.60 -17.43
N PHE A 304 -7.80 15.97 -16.24
CA PHE A 304 -8.52 15.11 -15.29
C PHE A 304 -9.64 14.28 -15.94
N GLN A 305 -10.57 14.93 -16.64
CA GLN A 305 -11.75 14.24 -17.21
C GLN A 305 -11.36 13.10 -18.16
N ARG A 306 -10.37 13.34 -19.04
CA ARG A 306 -9.88 12.30 -19.97
C ARG A 306 -9.12 11.19 -19.25
N MET A 307 -8.44 11.52 -18.15
CA MET A 307 -7.68 10.55 -17.37
C MET A 307 -8.60 9.61 -16.57
N VAL A 308 -9.71 10.14 -16.03
CA VAL A 308 -10.75 9.33 -15.36
C VAL A 308 -11.39 8.32 -16.31
N GLU A 309 -11.51 8.65 -17.61
CA GLU A 309 -12.00 7.70 -18.61
C GLU A 309 -11.02 6.56 -18.92
N ILE A 310 -9.72 6.80 -18.77
CA ILE A 310 -8.67 5.84 -19.11
C ILE A 310 -8.45 4.85 -17.96
N ASP A 311 -8.22 5.35 -16.74
CA ASP A 311 -7.92 4.53 -15.57
C ASP A 311 -8.38 5.21 -14.27
N PRO A 312 -9.69 5.15 -13.93
CA PRO A 312 -10.22 5.75 -12.71
C PRO A 312 -9.70 5.03 -11.45
N LEU A 313 -9.35 3.76 -11.58
CA LEU A 313 -8.81 2.93 -10.50
C LEU A 313 -7.42 3.44 -10.08
N ALA A 314 -6.54 3.74 -11.03
CA ALA A 314 -5.24 4.34 -10.73
C ALA A 314 -5.38 5.66 -9.96
N ILE A 315 -6.31 6.52 -10.37
CA ILE A 315 -6.58 7.81 -9.70
C ILE A 315 -7.04 7.57 -8.26
N ALA A 316 -7.99 6.65 -8.07
CA ALA A 316 -8.55 6.33 -6.77
C ALA A 316 -7.51 5.79 -5.76
N ILE A 317 -6.55 4.98 -6.23
CA ILE A 317 -5.56 4.33 -5.36
C ILE A 317 -4.32 5.19 -5.13
N TYR A 318 -3.77 5.74 -6.21
CA TYR A 318 -2.44 6.34 -6.18
C TYR A 318 -2.48 7.87 -6.10
N GLY A 319 -3.61 8.49 -6.46
CA GLY A 319 -3.79 9.94 -6.43
C GLY A 319 -3.96 10.47 -5.01
N ASP A 320 -4.32 11.75 -4.94
CA ASP A 320 -4.73 12.39 -3.69
C ASP A 320 -6.18 12.85 -3.79
N ALA A 321 -7.08 12.08 -3.18
CA ALA A 321 -8.51 12.36 -3.19
C ALA A 321 -8.87 13.62 -2.38
N ALA A 322 -8.04 14.05 -1.42
CA ALA A 322 -8.25 15.29 -0.68
C ALA A 322 -8.12 16.53 -1.57
N CYS A 323 -7.36 16.43 -2.66
CA CYS A 323 -7.22 17.49 -3.66
C CYS A 323 -8.36 17.52 -4.70
N LEU A 324 -9.30 16.57 -4.69
CA LEU A 324 -10.39 16.49 -5.65
C LEU A 324 -11.65 17.18 -5.11
N SER A 325 -12.29 18.00 -5.95
CA SER A 325 -13.63 18.51 -5.66
C SER A 325 -14.66 17.37 -5.58
N THR A 326 -15.79 17.62 -4.91
CA THR A 326 -16.93 16.68 -4.83
C THR A 326 -17.38 16.20 -6.22
N ALA A 327 -17.44 17.09 -7.21
CA ALA A 327 -17.75 16.71 -8.59
C ALA A 327 -16.72 15.72 -9.18
N GLN A 328 -15.42 15.97 -8.97
CA GLN A 328 -14.34 15.11 -9.45
C GLN A 328 -14.31 13.75 -8.73
N LYS A 329 -14.54 13.73 -7.41
CA LYS A 329 -14.69 12.47 -6.64
C LYS A 329 -15.82 11.63 -7.21
N LYS A 330 -16.97 12.26 -7.52
CA LYS A 330 -18.11 11.58 -8.16
C LYS A 330 -17.76 11.02 -9.54
N GLU A 331 -17.01 11.75 -10.35
CA GLU A 331 -16.53 11.25 -11.66
C GLU A 331 -15.65 9.99 -11.51
N VAL A 332 -14.76 9.96 -10.52
CA VAL A 332 -13.93 8.78 -10.20
C VAL A 332 -14.82 7.60 -9.78
N ILE A 333 -15.77 7.81 -8.87
CA ILE A 333 -16.70 6.76 -8.40
C ILE A 333 -17.51 6.18 -9.58
N LEU A 334 -18.05 7.03 -10.44
CA LEU A 334 -18.75 6.59 -11.66
C LEU A 334 -17.82 5.89 -12.64
N GLY A 335 -16.53 6.27 -12.67
CA GLY A 335 -15.48 5.55 -13.39
C GLY A 335 -15.26 4.13 -12.87
N LEU A 336 -15.18 3.96 -11.55
CA LEU A 336 -15.08 2.64 -10.92
C LEU A 336 -16.31 1.77 -11.22
N GLN A 337 -17.51 2.36 -11.29
CA GLN A 337 -18.71 1.65 -11.72
C GLN A 337 -18.58 1.11 -13.15
N ARG A 338 -18.05 1.91 -14.08
CA ARG A 338 -17.82 1.48 -15.48
C ARG A 338 -16.77 0.37 -15.58
N GLU A 339 -15.71 0.44 -14.77
CA GLU A 339 -14.72 -0.64 -14.69
C GLU A 339 -15.33 -1.93 -14.16
N ALA A 340 -16.15 -1.85 -13.10
CA ALA A 340 -16.87 -3.00 -12.55
C ALA A 340 -17.81 -3.65 -13.57
N GLN A 341 -18.48 -2.85 -14.40
CA GLN A 341 -19.34 -3.32 -15.50
C GLN A 341 -18.53 -4.01 -16.61
N SER A 342 -17.31 -3.53 -16.89
CA SER A 342 -16.43 -4.10 -17.92
C SER A 342 -15.81 -5.42 -17.47
N TYR A 343 -15.36 -5.48 -16.21
CA TYR A 343 -14.77 -6.66 -15.61
C TYR A 343 -14.98 -6.62 -14.10
N PHE A 344 -15.85 -7.50 -13.56
CA PHE A 344 -16.13 -7.55 -12.12
C PHE A 344 -14.89 -7.83 -11.26
N GLY A 345 -13.82 -8.34 -11.87
CA GLY A 345 -12.55 -8.59 -11.21
C GLY A 345 -11.52 -7.45 -11.33
N PHE A 346 -11.91 -6.26 -11.79
CA PHE A 346 -10.99 -5.14 -12.06
C PHE A 346 -10.15 -4.72 -10.85
N ASN A 347 -10.70 -4.89 -9.65
CA ASN A 347 -10.01 -4.64 -8.39
C ASN A 347 -9.13 -5.81 -7.92
N TRP A 348 -9.14 -6.99 -8.54
CA TRP A 348 -8.33 -8.14 -8.08
C TRP A 348 -6.84 -7.90 -8.23
N GLN A 349 -6.45 -6.99 -9.14
CA GLN A 349 -5.07 -6.52 -9.31
C GLN A 349 -4.69 -5.43 -8.31
N VAL A 350 -5.63 -4.95 -7.51
CA VAL A 350 -5.44 -3.87 -6.55
C VAL A 350 -5.60 -4.43 -5.15
N GLN A 351 -4.70 -4.03 -4.25
CA GLN A 351 -4.70 -4.53 -2.88
C GLN A 351 -5.98 -4.13 -2.14
N PHE A 352 -6.57 -5.09 -1.41
CA PHE A 352 -7.55 -4.83 -0.36
C PHE A 352 -6.88 -4.00 0.74
N LYS A 353 -7.54 -2.89 1.10
CA LYS A 353 -7.10 -1.70 1.89
C LYS A 353 -6.56 -0.50 1.09
N SER A 354 -6.94 -0.34 -0.18
CA SER A 354 -6.70 0.92 -0.92
C SER A 354 -7.24 2.15 -0.16
N PRO A 355 -6.58 3.33 -0.21
CA PRO A 355 -6.97 4.57 0.49
C PRO A 355 -8.21 5.24 -0.14
N LEU A 356 -9.20 4.45 -0.55
CA LEU A 356 -10.42 4.90 -1.22
C LEU A 356 -11.30 5.76 -0.32
N GLN A 357 -11.10 5.68 1.01
CA GLN A 357 -11.82 6.48 1.99
C GLN A 357 -11.79 7.99 1.71
N GLY A 358 -10.72 8.50 1.08
CA GLY A 358 -10.64 9.93 0.71
C GLY A 358 -11.62 10.34 -0.39
N LEU A 359 -12.22 9.39 -1.13
CA LEU A 359 -13.26 9.66 -2.11
C LEU A 359 -14.64 9.88 -1.46
N TRP A 360 -14.81 9.58 -0.18
CA TRP A 360 -16.06 9.85 0.51
C TRP A 360 -16.33 11.36 0.55
N ASP A 361 -17.61 11.69 0.41
CA ASP A 361 -18.18 13.01 0.58
C ASP A 361 -19.62 12.82 1.09
N PRO A 362 -20.05 13.51 2.16
CA PRO A 362 -21.42 13.41 2.66
C PRO A 362 -22.50 13.68 1.59
N GLU A 363 -22.20 14.47 0.55
CA GLU A 363 -23.13 14.69 -0.56
C GLU A 363 -23.47 13.40 -1.36
N PHE A 364 -22.69 12.33 -1.18
CA PHE A 364 -22.92 11.05 -1.86
C PHE A 364 -23.84 10.10 -1.09
N GLU A 365 -24.26 10.44 0.13
CA GLU A 365 -25.06 9.55 0.98
C GLU A 365 -26.25 8.92 0.26
N SER A 366 -27.10 9.74 -0.37
CA SER A 366 -28.25 9.26 -1.14
C SER A 366 -27.87 8.30 -2.27
N PHE A 367 -26.75 8.57 -2.96
CA PHE A 367 -26.26 7.71 -4.04
C PHE A 367 -25.79 6.35 -3.52
N PHE A 368 -25.15 6.31 -2.35
CA PHE A 368 -24.70 5.06 -1.74
C PHE A 368 -25.90 4.24 -1.23
N ILE A 369 -26.85 4.88 -0.55
CA ILE A 369 -28.09 4.23 -0.10
C ILE A 369 -28.85 3.63 -1.29
N GLU A 370 -28.99 4.36 -2.39
CA GLU A 370 -29.64 3.86 -3.61
C GLU A 370 -28.94 2.59 -4.14
N ASN A 371 -27.60 2.56 -4.16
CA ASN A 371 -26.86 1.40 -4.63
C ASN A 371 -26.93 0.20 -3.67
N PHE A 372 -26.95 0.44 -2.37
CA PHE A 372 -27.04 -0.61 -1.34
C PHE A 372 -28.44 -1.22 -1.25
N THR A 373 -29.49 -0.43 -1.49
CA THR A 373 -30.88 -0.89 -1.48
C THR A 373 -31.34 -1.49 -2.80
N ASN A 374 -30.52 -1.39 -3.86
CA ASN A 374 -30.81 -1.98 -5.16
C ASN A 374 -30.96 -3.51 -5.06
N THR A 375 -31.97 -4.07 -5.73
CA THR A 375 -32.29 -5.50 -5.71
C THR A 375 -31.41 -6.34 -6.64
N SER A 376 -30.55 -5.71 -7.46
CA SER A 376 -29.63 -6.41 -8.35
C SER A 376 -28.59 -7.20 -7.56
N ARG A 377 -28.35 -8.46 -7.96
CA ARG A 377 -27.27 -9.33 -7.45
C ARG A 377 -26.29 -9.73 -8.54
N GLU A 378 -26.27 -8.98 -9.64
CA GLU A 378 -25.31 -9.20 -10.71
C GLU A 378 -23.88 -9.05 -10.20
N LYS A 379 -22.95 -9.86 -10.74
CA LYS A 379 -21.54 -9.87 -10.32
C LYS A 379 -20.89 -8.49 -10.42
N THR A 380 -21.26 -7.72 -11.43
CA THR A 380 -20.78 -6.36 -11.70
C THR A 380 -21.29 -5.36 -10.66
N HIS A 381 -22.57 -5.46 -10.29
CA HIS A 381 -23.17 -4.63 -9.23
C HIS A 381 -22.55 -4.94 -7.86
N GLN A 382 -22.40 -6.22 -7.55
CA GLN A 382 -21.75 -6.69 -6.32
C GLN A 382 -20.27 -6.22 -6.24
N ALA A 383 -19.53 -6.28 -7.34
CA ALA A 383 -18.18 -5.74 -7.41
C ALA A 383 -18.14 -4.21 -7.14
N PHE A 384 -19.10 -3.45 -7.68
CA PHE A 384 -19.20 -2.02 -7.42
C PHE A 384 -19.59 -1.70 -5.97
N ILE A 385 -20.53 -2.43 -5.38
CA ILE A 385 -20.87 -2.30 -3.95
C ILE A 385 -19.62 -2.48 -3.09
N ARG A 386 -18.76 -3.46 -3.41
CA ARG A 386 -17.52 -3.64 -2.65
C ARG A 386 -16.61 -2.41 -2.68
N GLU A 387 -16.55 -1.69 -3.79
CA GLU A 387 -15.81 -0.42 -3.86
C GLU A 387 -16.47 0.68 -3.02
N LEU A 388 -17.79 0.78 -3.05
CA LEU A 388 -18.51 1.73 -2.19
C LEU A 388 -18.26 1.45 -0.71
N LEU A 389 -18.25 0.18 -0.29
CA LEU A 389 -17.91 -0.20 1.08
C LEU A 389 -16.47 0.18 1.45
N ASN A 390 -15.51 0.00 0.54
CA ASN A 390 -14.13 0.44 0.75
C ASN A 390 -14.01 1.98 0.86
N ILE A 391 -14.83 2.74 0.12
CA ILE A 391 -14.89 4.20 0.22
C ILE A 391 -15.51 4.64 1.56
N LEU A 392 -16.51 3.93 2.06
CA LEU A 392 -17.16 4.25 3.35
C LEU A 392 -16.33 3.88 4.58
N LYS A 393 -15.42 2.90 4.46
CA LYS A 393 -14.63 2.41 5.60
C LYS A 393 -13.90 3.55 6.32
N ASN A 394 -13.97 3.58 7.65
CA ASN A 394 -13.40 4.61 8.54
C ASN A 394 -14.00 6.02 8.40
N ASN A 395 -15.07 6.21 7.62
CA ASN A 395 -15.81 7.47 7.57
C ASN A 395 -17.03 7.41 8.51
N ASN A 396 -17.46 8.57 9.00
CA ASN A 396 -18.69 8.69 9.77
C ASN A 396 -19.90 8.30 8.90
N ILE A 397 -20.78 7.46 9.44
CA ILE A 397 -21.97 6.99 8.74
C ILE A 397 -23.23 7.46 9.47
N SER A 398 -24.25 7.84 8.68
CA SER A 398 -25.56 8.15 9.22
C SER A 398 -26.30 6.88 9.65
N GLU A 399 -27.36 7.06 10.43
CA GLU A 399 -28.24 5.95 10.82
C GLU A 399 -28.89 5.28 9.60
N GLU A 400 -29.17 6.04 8.55
CA GLU A 400 -29.78 5.56 7.31
C GLU A 400 -28.83 4.66 6.52
N LEU A 401 -27.55 5.06 6.41
CA LEU A 401 -26.49 4.22 5.87
C LEU A 401 -26.28 2.96 6.72
N ALA A 402 -26.25 3.10 8.05
CA ALA A 402 -26.09 1.95 8.95
C ALA A 402 -27.22 0.92 8.77
N CYS A 403 -28.47 1.38 8.59
CA CYS A 403 -29.60 0.50 8.27
C CYS A 403 -29.43 -0.19 6.91
N ALA A 404 -28.96 0.52 5.89
CA ALA A 404 -28.70 -0.07 4.58
C ALA A 404 -27.60 -1.14 4.63
N LEU A 405 -26.53 -0.90 5.40
CA LEU A 405 -25.45 -1.86 5.63
C LEU A 405 -25.91 -3.10 6.39
N GLU A 406 -26.73 -2.94 7.43
CA GLU A 406 -27.32 -4.07 8.17
C GLU A 406 -28.17 -4.96 7.25
N ASN A 407 -28.93 -4.36 6.33
CA ASN A 407 -29.70 -5.12 5.34
C ASN A 407 -28.80 -5.91 4.39
N ILE A 408 -27.66 -5.36 3.97
CA ILE A 408 -26.66 -6.11 3.19
C ILE A 408 -26.11 -7.29 4.00
N ILE A 409 -25.75 -7.08 5.27
CA ILE A 409 -25.21 -8.13 6.14
C ILE A 409 -26.23 -9.26 6.34
N ALA A 410 -27.51 -8.92 6.50
CA ALA A 410 -28.58 -9.89 6.70
C ALA A 410 -28.99 -10.67 5.43
N ASP A 411 -28.67 -10.16 4.24
CA ASP A 411 -29.09 -10.75 2.97
C ASP A 411 -28.04 -11.73 2.41
N HIS A 412 -28.33 -13.03 2.56
CA HIS A 412 -27.52 -14.15 2.09
C HIS A 412 -27.35 -14.23 0.56
N SER A 413 -28.08 -13.43 -0.23
CA SER A 413 -27.90 -13.37 -1.69
C SER A 413 -26.69 -12.53 -2.11
N PHE A 414 -26.12 -11.72 -1.21
CA PHE A 414 -24.83 -11.09 -1.41
C PHE A 414 -23.68 -12.07 -1.20
N TRP A 415 -22.56 -11.86 -1.90
CA TRP A 415 -21.32 -12.56 -1.63
C TRP A 415 -20.88 -12.33 -0.18
N ASP A 416 -20.38 -13.37 0.48
CA ASP A 416 -19.91 -13.26 1.87
C ASP A 416 -18.84 -12.18 2.04
N SER A 417 -17.94 -12.02 1.05
CA SER A 417 -16.97 -10.92 1.05
C SER A 417 -17.57 -9.51 1.08
N ILE A 418 -18.79 -9.31 0.58
CA ILE A 418 -19.52 -8.03 0.62
C ILE A 418 -20.19 -7.87 1.98
N ARG A 419 -20.80 -8.95 2.49
CA ARG A 419 -21.41 -8.98 3.82
C ARG A 419 -20.36 -8.68 4.90
N SER A 420 -19.19 -9.31 4.83
CA SER A 420 -18.05 -9.02 5.71
C SER A 420 -17.53 -7.60 5.53
N ALA A 421 -17.43 -7.09 4.30
CA ALA A 421 -17.01 -5.70 4.09
C ALA A 421 -18.03 -4.67 4.63
N ALA A 422 -19.32 -4.96 4.59
CA ALA A 422 -20.35 -4.11 5.20
C ALA A 422 -20.28 -4.16 6.73
N LEU A 423 -20.04 -5.34 7.31
CA LEU A 423 -19.81 -5.50 8.73
C LEU A 423 -18.57 -4.74 9.20
N ASP A 424 -17.47 -4.80 8.45
CA ASP A 424 -16.24 -4.05 8.70
C ASP A 424 -16.51 -2.53 8.83
N VAL A 425 -17.39 -1.97 8.00
CA VAL A 425 -17.76 -0.55 8.06
C VAL A 425 -18.51 -0.24 9.36
N LEU A 426 -19.44 -1.09 9.78
CA LEU A 426 -20.16 -0.91 11.06
C LEU A 426 -19.26 -1.09 12.27
N LEU A 427 -18.28 -2.00 12.21
CA LEU A 427 -17.39 -2.30 13.34
C LEU A 427 -16.44 -1.15 13.70
N VAL A 428 -16.08 -0.32 12.72
CA VAL A 428 -15.21 0.85 12.94
C VAL A 428 -15.99 2.11 13.31
N ALA A 429 -17.32 2.05 13.37
CA ALA A 429 -18.22 3.16 13.73
C ALA A 429 -18.68 3.03 15.20
N PRO A 430 -18.08 3.75 16.17
CA PRO A 430 -18.37 3.56 17.59
C PRO A 430 -19.84 3.77 17.96
N GLU A 431 -20.52 4.69 17.28
CA GLU A 431 -21.93 5.00 17.45
C GLU A 431 -22.87 3.82 17.10
N GLN A 432 -22.38 2.84 16.32
CA GLN A 432 -23.15 1.67 15.89
C GLN A 432 -22.92 0.42 16.76
N GLN A 433 -22.26 0.56 17.92
CA GLN A 433 -21.95 -0.59 18.79
C GLN A 433 -23.19 -1.41 19.20
N SER A 434 -24.32 -0.76 19.48
CA SER A 434 -25.58 -1.45 19.81
C SER A 434 -26.11 -2.30 18.66
N ARG A 435 -26.01 -1.78 17.43
CA ARG A 435 -26.39 -2.48 16.19
C ARG A 435 -25.49 -3.68 15.94
N VAL A 436 -24.19 -3.52 16.12
CA VAL A 436 -23.20 -4.61 16.00
C VAL A 436 -23.48 -5.74 17.01
N LEU A 437 -23.81 -5.41 18.25
CA LEU A 437 -24.18 -6.41 19.26
C LEU A 437 -25.49 -7.12 18.90
N SER A 438 -26.47 -6.39 18.35
CA SER A 438 -27.71 -7.00 17.84
C SER A 438 -27.45 -7.97 16.69
N LEU A 439 -26.54 -7.63 15.77
CA LEU A 439 -26.10 -8.52 14.68
C LEU A 439 -25.47 -9.81 15.23
N LEU A 440 -24.61 -9.71 16.25
CA LEU A 440 -24.02 -10.88 16.91
C LEU A 440 -25.10 -11.83 17.47
N ASP A 441 -26.10 -11.28 18.17
CA ASP A 441 -27.19 -12.08 18.73
C ASP A 441 -28.06 -12.72 17.64
N ARG A 442 -28.38 -11.97 16.59
CA ARG A 442 -29.17 -12.46 15.43
C ARG A 442 -28.45 -13.58 14.67
N ILE A 443 -27.14 -13.46 14.45
CA ILE A 443 -26.34 -14.52 13.82
C ILE A 443 -26.28 -15.76 14.72
N LYS A 444 -26.07 -15.56 16.03
CA LYS A 444 -26.04 -16.65 17.01
C LYS A 444 -27.36 -17.42 17.08
N ASN A 445 -28.49 -16.72 16.96
CA ASN A 445 -29.83 -17.30 17.02
C ASN A 445 -30.30 -17.86 15.65
N ASP A 446 -29.43 -17.88 14.63
CA ASP A 446 -29.75 -18.29 13.25
C ASP A 446 -30.84 -17.42 12.57
N ASP A 447 -31.07 -16.18 13.05
CA ASP A 447 -31.93 -15.19 12.38
C ASP A 447 -31.26 -14.59 11.13
N ILE A 448 -29.92 -14.58 11.10
CA ILE A 448 -29.10 -14.23 9.95
C ILE A 448 -28.22 -15.43 9.61
N GLU A 449 -28.28 -15.88 8.35
CA GLU A 449 -27.49 -17.01 7.88
C GLU A 449 -26.00 -16.63 7.76
N ASP A 450 -25.12 -17.42 8.37
CA ASP A 450 -23.66 -17.28 8.26
C ASP A 450 -23.04 -18.64 7.96
N ALA A 451 -23.28 -19.16 6.75
CA ALA A 451 -22.94 -20.54 6.37
C ALA A 451 -21.45 -20.90 6.50
N GLU A 452 -20.57 -19.90 6.45
CA GLU A 452 -19.11 -20.05 6.51
C GLU A 452 -18.49 -19.52 7.82
N ASP A 453 -19.33 -19.13 8.78
CA ASP A 453 -18.94 -18.49 10.06
C ASP A 453 -18.04 -17.25 9.89
N GLN A 454 -18.05 -16.59 8.72
CA GLN A 454 -17.17 -15.45 8.48
C GLN A 454 -17.62 -14.25 9.31
N LEU A 455 -18.92 -13.93 9.30
CA LEU A 455 -19.45 -12.79 10.04
C LEU A 455 -19.26 -12.96 11.55
N LEU A 456 -19.58 -14.16 12.06
CA LEU A 456 -19.36 -14.50 13.46
C LEU A 456 -17.88 -14.42 13.83
N GLY A 457 -16.98 -14.97 13.00
CA GLY A 457 -15.54 -14.90 13.21
C GLY A 457 -15.01 -13.47 13.30
N THR A 458 -15.43 -12.60 12.39
CA THR A 458 -15.08 -11.18 12.40
C THR A 458 -15.60 -10.49 13.67
N LEU A 459 -16.88 -10.69 14.01
CA LEU A 459 -17.48 -10.13 15.24
C LEU A 459 -16.74 -10.57 16.50
N LEU A 460 -16.42 -11.86 16.63
CA LEU A 460 -15.70 -12.37 17.80
C LEU A 460 -14.30 -11.75 17.90
N SER A 461 -13.59 -11.63 16.78
CA SER A 461 -12.24 -11.07 16.73
C SER A 461 -12.20 -9.59 17.13
N THR A 462 -13.24 -8.82 16.80
CA THR A 462 -13.29 -7.38 17.12
C THR A 462 -13.90 -7.10 18.48
N LEU A 463 -14.94 -7.83 18.87
CA LEU A 463 -15.70 -7.55 20.09
C LEU A 463 -15.10 -8.21 21.33
N TYR A 464 -14.32 -9.29 21.20
CA TYR A 464 -13.65 -9.90 22.34
C TYR A 464 -12.26 -9.27 22.56
N PRO A 465 -11.88 -8.93 23.81
CA PRO A 465 -12.63 -9.03 25.06
C PRO A 465 -13.41 -7.75 25.44
N LEU A 466 -13.40 -6.72 24.58
CA LEU A 466 -13.88 -5.37 24.91
C LEU A 466 -15.40 -5.30 25.19
N ALA A 467 -16.19 -5.92 24.33
CA ALA A 467 -17.65 -5.98 24.42
C ALA A 467 -18.19 -7.37 24.76
N ILE A 468 -17.42 -8.44 24.51
CA ILE A 468 -17.77 -9.81 24.90
C ILE A 468 -16.90 -10.24 26.09
N PRO A 469 -17.49 -10.45 27.28
CA PRO A 469 -16.76 -10.96 28.44
C PRO A 469 -16.21 -12.37 28.24
N SER A 470 -15.06 -12.68 28.85
CA SER A 470 -14.49 -14.05 28.84
C SER A 470 -15.41 -15.10 29.45
N ALA A 471 -16.37 -14.73 30.30
CA ALA A 471 -17.35 -15.65 30.85
C ALA A 471 -18.41 -16.11 29.82
N SER A 472 -18.69 -15.29 28.79
CA SER A 472 -19.72 -15.58 27.77
C SER A 472 -19.15 -16.05 26.44
N ILE A 473 -17.84 -15.89 26.20
CA ILE A 473 -17.22 -16.20 24.90
C ILE A 473 -17.48 -17.63 24.45
N LEU A 474 -17.39 -18.61 25.35
CA LEU A 474 -17.64 -20.04 25.05
C LEU A 474 -19.08 -20.30 24.62
N GLY A 475 -20.03 -19.40 24.92
CA GLY A 475 -21.41 -19.49 24.44
C GLY A 475 -21.55 -19.22 22.94
N HIS A 476 -20.48 -18.82 22.26
CA HIS A 476 -20.41 -18.65 20.79
C HIS A 476 -19.60 -19.78 20.13
N LEU A 477 -19.07 -20.74 20.91
CA LEU A 477 -18.33 -21.87 20.39
C LEU A 477 -19.29 -22.95 19.89
N HIS A 478 -19.13 -23.33 18.63
CA HIS A 478 -19.79 -24.46 18.01
C HIS A 478 -18.85 -25.11 16.99
N ARG A 479 -19.27 -26.24 16.43
CA ARG A 479 -18.53 -26.86 15.32
C ARG A 479 -18.60 -25.92 14.11
N ALA A 480 -17.45 -25.61 13.51
CA ALA A 480 -17.40 -24.79 12.30
C ALA A 480 -18.35 -25.35 11.23
N ARG A 481 -19.19 -24.49 10.67
CA ARG A 481 -20.20 -24.85 9.67
C ARG A 481 -19.54 -25.33 8.36
N ASN A 482 -18.41 -24.72 7.99
CA ASN A 482 -17.55 -25.19 6.90
C ASN A 482 -16.18 -25.66 7.44
N PRO A 483 -15.96 -26.97 7.68
CA PRO A 483 -14.71 -27.48 8.25
C PRO A 483 -13.52 -27.42 7.27
N ASN A 484 -13.75 -27.15 5.99
CA ASN A 484 -12.70 -27.04 4.98
C ASN A 484 -12.19 -25.60 4.78
N LEU A 485 -12.86 -24.62 5.41
CA LEU A 485 -12.49 -23.21 5.34
C LEU A 485 -11.74 -22.81 6.61
N ILE A 486 -10.45 -22.51 6.48
CA ILE A 486 -9.69 -21.82 7.53
C ILE A 486 -9.97 -20.32 7.39
N GLY A 487 -11.15 -19.90 7.87
CA GLY A 487 -11.59 -18.51 7.86
C GLY A 487 -11.59 -17.87 9.25
N ASP A 488 -12.18 -16.69 9.36
CA ASP A 488 -12.10 -15.84 10.55
C ASP A 488 -12.52 -16.54 11.85
N TYR A 489 -13.54 -17.40 11.82
CA TYR A 489 -14.01 -18.12 13.00
C TYR A 489 -13.00 -19.09 13.58
N LEU A 490 -12.46 -19.99 12.76
CA LEU A 490 -11.44 -20.93 13.20
C LEU A 490 -10.17 -20.19 13.59
N TYR A 491 -9.79 -19.16 12.83
CA TYR A 491 -8.64 -18.32 13.15
C TYR A 491 -8.79 -17.65 14.52
N PHE A 492 -9.99 -17.15 14.86
CA PHE A 492 -10.27 -16.60 16.18
C PHE A 492 -10.03 -17.63 17.29
N TRP A 493 -10.63 -18.82 17.19
CA TRP A 493 -10.53 -19.83 18.24
C TRP A 493 -9.15 -20.46 18.37
N GLU A 494 -8.49 -20.75 17.25
CA GLU A 494 -7.19 -21.45 17.22
C GLU A 494 -5.99 -20.51 17.43
N HIS A 495 -6.11 -19.23 17.04
CA HIS A 495 -4.99 -18.29 17.03
C HIS A 495 -5.22 -17.02 17.87
N GLU A 496 -6.30 -16.27 17.67
CA GLU A 496 -6.48 -14.98 18.36
C GLU A 496 -6.81 -15.14 19.84
N LEU A 497 -7.79 -15.97 20.18
CA LEU A 497 -8.18 -16.19 21.58
C LEU A 497 -6.99 -16.67 22.45
N PRO A 498 -6.16 -17.66 22.03
CA PRO A 498 -4.97 -18.03 22.77
C PRO A 498 -3.93 -16.91 22.93
N LYS A 499 -3.72 -16.07 21.89
CA LYS A 499 -2.82 -14.91 21.98
C LYS A 499 -3.34 -13.90 23.01
N MET A 500 -4.64 -13.60 22.99
CA MET A 500 -5.27 -12.66 23.90
C MET A 500 -5.30 -13.18 25.34
N CYS A 501 -5.61 -14.46 25.57
CA CYS A 501 -5.54 -15.07 26.90
C CYS A 501 -4.11 -15.07 27.47
N ARG A 502 -3.08 -15.27 26.64
CA ARG A 502 -1.68 -15.14 27.11
C ARG A 502 -1.36 -13.71 27.55
N ARG A 503 -1.80 -12.70 26.80
CA ARG A 503 -1.64 -11.27 27.19
C ARG A 503 -2.35 -10.97 28.51
N VAL A 504 -3.59 -11.42 28.69
CA VAL A 504 -4.36 -11.21 29.93
C VAL A 504 -3.72 -11.91 31.13
N ILE A 505 -3.20 -13.14 30.97
CA ILE A 505 -2.47 -13.86 32.03
C ILE A 505 -1.17 -13.12 32.40
N PHE A 506 -0.41 -12.63 31.42
CA PHE A 506 0.80 -11.84 31.68
C PHE A 506 0.51 -10.52 32.41
N GLN A 507 -0.59 -9.84 32.06
CA GLN A 507 -0.99 -8.58 32.68
C GLN A 507 -1.50 -8.79 34.12
N PHE A 508 -2.27 -9.86 34.37
CA PHE A 508 -2.68 -10.26 35.73
C PHE A 508 -1.51 -10.70 36.62
N CYS A 509 -0.50 -11.37 36.04
CA CYS A 509 0.71 -11.77 36.77
C CYS A 509 1.62 -10.59 37.13
N TRP A 510 1.52 -9.44 36.45
CA TRP A 510 2.31 -8.24 36.75
C TRP A 510 1.64 -7.30 37.76
N THR A 511 0.31 -7.25 37.84
CA THR A 511 -0.40 -6.30 38.73
C THR A 511 -0.70 -6.84 40.13
N ASN A 512 -0.60 -8.16 40.37
CA ASN A 512 -1.10 -8.78 41.61
C ASN A 512 -0.06 -9.57 42.43
N TRP A 513 1.25 -9.32 42.28
CA TRP A 513 2.25 -9.93 43.17
C TRP A 513 2.79 -8.91 44.18
N PRO A 514 2.67 -9.14 45.51
CA PRO A 514 3.41 -8.35 46.49
C PRO A 514 4.91 -8.61 46.35
N ASN A 515 5.72 -7.56 46.48
CA ASN A 515 7.16 -7.48 46.17
C ASN A 515 8.14 -8.46 46.87
N ASP A 516 7.70 -9.58 47.43
CA ASP A 516 8.55 -10.54 48.12
C ASP A 516 8.44 -11.94 47.49
N LEU A 517 9.19 -12.18 46.41
CA LEU A 517 9.80 -13.48 46.04
C LEU A 517 10.49 -13.37 44.67
N ILE A 518 11.59 -12.61 44.62
CA ILE A 518 12.61 -12.81 43.60
C ILE A 518 13.58 -13.83 44.18
N CYS A 519 13.54 -15.09 43.71
CA CYS A 519 14.73 -15.93 43.50
C CYS A 519 14.40 -17.32 42.91
N HIS A 520 14.97 -17.55 41.72
CA HIS A 520 15.58 -18.79 41.21
C HIS A 520 14.70 -20.01 40.86
N GLY A 521 14.91 -20.51 39.62
CA GLY A 521 14.56 -21.89 39.26
C GLY A 521 14.42 -22.14 37.76
N ARG A 522 15.52 -22.09 37.00
CA ARG A 522 15.60 -22.78 35.70
C ARG A 522 15.76 -24.29 35.95
N GLU A 523 15.18 -25.07 35.03
CA GLU A 523 15.35 -26.51 34.80
C GLU A 523 14.64 -27.51 35.73
N GLN A 524 13.73 -28.30 35.15
CA GLN A 524 13.91 -29.76 35.06
C GLN A 524 12.93 -30.39 34.05
N LYS A 525 13.49 -31.06 33.04
CA LYS A 525 12.82 -31.98 32.12
C LYS A 525 12.47 -33.27 32.85
N ALA A 526 11.25 -33.77 32.65
CA ALA A 526 10.81 -35.06 33.16
C ALA A 526 11.44 -36.22 32.36
N LEU A 527 12.10 -37.12 33.10
CA LEU A 527 12.39 -38.49 32.70
C LEU A 527 11.10 -39.31 32.70
N THR A 528 10.86 -40.08 31.64
CA THR A 528 10.25 -41.41 31.78
C THR A 528 11.17 -42.44 31.13
N CYS A 529 11.45 -43.47 31.92
CA CYS A 529 12.46 -44.48 31.74
C CYS A 529 11.79 -45.81 31.37
N LYS A 530 12.40 -46.59 30.47
CA LYS A 530 12.41 -48.07 30.31
C LYS A 530 12.76 -48.40 28.85
N GLY A 531 13.81 -49.13 28.50
CA GLY A 531 14.87 -49.80 29.24
C GLY A 531 15.62 -50.75 28.29
N CYS A 532 16.88 -51.09 28.64
CA CYS A 532 17.68 -52.26 28.24
C CYS A 532 17.98 -52.45 26.72
N ALA A 533 19.16 -52.85 26.26
CA ALA A 533 20.40 -53.32 26.87
C ALA A 533 21.52 -53.31 25.81
N ALA A 534 22.77 -53.29 26.32
CA ALA A 534 24.02 -53.83 25.75
C ALA A 534 24.40 -53.40 24.31
N SER A 535 25.58 -52.84 24.04
CA SER A 535 26.91 -52.97 24.64
C SER A 535 27.82 -51.87 24.11
#